data_AF-A0A9D0M6B1-F1
#
_entry.id   AF-A0A9D0M6B1-F1
#
_cell.length_a   1.000
_cell.length_b   1.000
_cell.length_c   1.000
_cell.angle_alpha   90.00
_cell.angle_beta   90.00
_cell.angle_gamma   90.00
#
_symmetry.space_group_name_H-M   'P 1'
#
loop_
_entity.id
_entity.type
_entity.pdbx_description
1 polymer ?
#
loop_
_entity_poly.entity_id
_entity_poly.type
_entity_poly.pdbx_seq_one_letter_code
_entity_poly.pdbx_strand_id
1 'polypeptide(L)'
;PDPVLAPRAFTYNCADILTAPFQPVDLRRAVSRALFRRRLWHEGKELPPEGGPVFPLPARKKGVIRFFDPAEILYFKAEHKYVFLHTLKKEQYFCRFTLKQLETLLNPRQFCRVRRNVIVALHGIRKVEKKGARDLSLHLKGPCSVEIRAGRKYIPSLRERLRL
;
A
#
# COMPACT_ATOMS: atom_id res chain seq x y z
N PRO A 1 2.32 1.55 -31.68
CA PRO A 1 1.25 0.70 -31.09
C PRO A 1 0.32 0.22 -32.20
N ASP A 2 0.16 -1.10 -32.34
CA ASP A 2 -0.82 -1.67 -33.27
C ASP A 2 -2.22 -1.49 -32.65
N PRO A 3 -3.10 -0.64 -33.22
CA PRO A 3 -4.35 -0.20 -32.58
C PRO A 3 -5.41 -1.30 -32.42
N VAL A 4 -5.16 -2.49 -32.99
CA VAL A 4 -6.14 -3.58 -33.11
C VAL A 4 -6.23 -4.46 -31.85
N LEU A 5 -5.22 -4.44 -30.97
CA LEU A 5 -5.19 -5.28 -29.77
C LEU A 5 -5.91 -4.67 -28.56
N ALA A 6 -6.01 -3.33 -28.48
CA ALA A 6 -6.67 -2.64 -27.38
C ALA A 6 -8.17 -3.00 -27.22
N PRO A 7 -8.97 -3.13 -28.30
CA PRO A 7 -10.40 -3.44 -28.15
C PRO A 7 -10.70 -4.88 -27.72
N ARG A 8 -9.84 -5.85 -28.08
CA ARG A 8 -10.05 -7.27 -27.74
C ARG A 8 -9.64 -7.62 -26.31
N ALA A 9 -8.79 -6.82 -25.69
CA ALA A 9 -8.42 -7.00 -24.28
C ALA A 9 -9.56 -6.68 -23.31
N PHE A 10 -10.60 -5.94 -23.74
CA PHE A 10 -11.79 -5.66 -22.93
C PHE A 10 -12.75 -6.85 -22.82
N THR A 11 -12.71 -7.78 -23.78
CA THR A 11 -13.62 -8.94 -23.80
C THR A 11 -13.15 -10.05 -22.85
N TYR A 12 -11.86 -10.05 -22.49
CA TYR A 12 -11.29 -10.97 -21.52
C TYR A 12 -11.01 -10.19 -20.25
N ASN A 13 -11.45 -10.68 -19.09
CA ASN A 13 -11.22 -10.08 -17.78
C ASN A 13 -9.72 -10.08 -17.38
N CYS A 14 -8.89 -9.36 -18.14
CA CYS A 14 -7.44 -9.39 -18.10
C CYS A 14 -6.92 -8.59 -16.91
N ALA A 15 -5.97 -9.18 -16.18
CA ALA A 15 -5.43 -8.58 -14.96
C ALA A 15 -4.51 -7.37 -15.20
N ASP A 16 -3.81 -7.37 -16.33
CA ASP A 16 -2.99 -6.26 -16.84
C ASP A 16 -2.64 -6.54 -18.31
N ILE A 17 -2.23 -5.51 -19.05
CA ILE A 17 -1.81 -5.64 -20.46
C ILE A 17 -0.32 -5.32 -20.57
N LEU A 18 0.44 -6.22 -21.20
CA LEU A 18 1.85 -5.99 -21.54
C LEU A 18 1.98 -5.72 -23.03
N THR A 19 2.43 -4.52 -23.38
CA THR A 19 2.76 -4.17 -24.77
C THR A 19 4.27 -4.30 -24.98
N ALA A 20 4.67 -5.02 -26.02
CA ALA A 20 6.06 -5.04 -26.42
C ALA A 20 6.49 -3.65 -26.98
N PRO A 21 7.77 -3.25 -26.77
CA PRO A 21 8.76 -3.89 -25.91
C PRO A 21 8.46 -3.62 -24.43
N PHE A 22 8.41 -4.68 -23.61
CA PHE A 22 8.18 -4.58 -22.17
C PHE A 22 9.45 -4.88 -21.40
N GLN A 23 9.63 -4.24 -20.25
CA GLN A 23 10.76 -4.49 -19.36
C GLN A 23 10.42 -5.60 -18.35
N PRO A 24 11.41 -6.27 -17.73
CA PRO A 24 11.16 -7.25 -16.67
C PRO A 24 10.31 -6.68 -15.51
N VAL A 25 10.36 -5.37 -15.27
CA VAL A 25 9.54 -4.69 -14.27
C VAL A 25 8.06 -4.59 -14.66
N ASP A 26 7.74 -4.54 -15.95
CA ASP A 26 6.37 -4.51 -16.45
C ASP A 26 5.76 -5.90 -16.33
N LEU A 27 6.47 -6.94 -16.78
CA LEU A 27 6.03 -8.34 -16.64
C LEU A 27 5.75 -8.71 -15.18
N ARG A 28 6.67 -8.35 -14.27
CA ARG A 28 6.47 -8.61 -12.84
C ARG A 28 5.22 -7.91 -12.30
N ARG A 29 4.94 -6.68 -12.74
CA ARG A 29 3.74 -5.91 -12.35
C ARG A 29 2.45 -6.58 -12.84
N ALA A 30 2.43 -7.05 -14.08
CA ALA A 30 1.29 -7.75 -14.65
C ALA A 30 0.99 -9.06 -13.91
N VAL A 31 2.02 -9.88 -13.67
CA VAL A 31 1.90 -11.13 -12.91
C VAL A 31 1.42 -10.87 -11.47
N SER A 32 1.98 -9.84 -10.85
CA SER A 32 1.63 -9.39 -9.51
C SER A 32 0.14 -9.02 -9.38
N ARG A 33 -0.36 -8.21 -10.32
CA ARG A 33 -1.78 -7.87 -10.43
C ARG A 33 -2.65 -9.09 -10.68
N ALA A 34 -2.21 -10.01 -11.54
CA ALA A 34 -2.94 -11.25 -11.82
C ALA A 34 -3.10 -12.13 -10.58
N LEU A 35 -2.02 -12.34 -9.83
CA LEU A 35 -2.05 -13.11 -8.58
C LEU A 35 -2.90 -12.44 -7.52
N PHE A 36 -2.80 -11.11 -7.38
CA PHE A 36 -3.61 -10.35 -6.44
C PHE A 36 -5.11 -10.43 -6.77
N ARG A 37 -5.50 -10.23 -8.04
CA ARG A 37 -6.89 -10.38 -8.50
C ARG A 37 -7.41 -11.80 -8.30
N ARG A 38 -6.59 -12.82 -8.59
CA ARG A 38 -6.93 -14.23 -8.33
C ARG A 38 -7.19 -14.49 -6.84
N ARG A 39 -6.38 -13.92 -5.95
CA ARG A 39 -6.58 -14.06 -4.50
C ARG A 39 -7.87 -13.39 -4.03
N LEU A 40 -8.16 -12.17 -4.50
CA LEU A 40 -9.41 -11.49 -4.18
C LEU A 40 -10.64 -12.27 -4.64
N TRP A 41 -10.58 -12.85 -5.84
CA TRP A 41 -11.63 -13.72 -6.38
C TRP A 41 -11.88 -14.93 -5.49
N HIS A 42 -10.83 -15.64 -5.06
CA HIS A 42 -10.96 -16.79 -4.15
C HIS A 42 -11.46 -16.39 -2.75
N GLU A 43 -11.12 -15.19 -2.27
CA GLU A 43 -11.57 -14.67 -0.97
C GLU A 43 -12.97 -14.02 -1.03
N GLY A 44 -13.67 -14.06 -2.18
CA GLY A 44 -14.99 -13.45 -2.37
C GLY A 44 -15.00 -11.93 -2.23
N LYS A 45 -13.86 -11.28 -2.39
CA LYS A 45 -13.70 -9.83 -2.24
C LYS A 45 -13.83 -9.15 -3.59
N GLU A 46 -14.53 -8.01 -3.62
CA GLU A 46 -14.65 -7.18 -4.81
C GLU A 46 -13.27 -6.82 -5.39
N LEU A 47 -13.12 -6.99 -6.70
CA LEU A 47 -11.96 -6.54 -7.44
C LEU A 47 -11.88 -5.00 -7.36
N PRO A 48 -10.72 -4.41 -7.03
CA PRO A 48 -10.61 -2.95 -7.04
C PRO A 48 -10.82 -2.43 -8.47
N PRO A 49 -11.45 -1.25 -8.63
CA PRO A 49 -11.63 -0.62 -9.92
C PRO A 49 -10.28 -0.39 -10.64
N GLU A 50 -10.32 -0.22 -11.95
CA GLU A 50 -9.13 0.04 -12.77
C GLU A 50 -8.30 1.21 -12.20
N GLY A 51 -6.97 1.04 -12.14
CA GLY A 51 -6.10 1.90 -11.34
C GLY A 51 -5.88 1.43 -9.90
N GLY A 52 -6.43 0.27 -9.55
CA GLY A 52 -6.28 -0.38 -8.26
C GLY A 52 -4.83 -0.69 -7.85
N PRO A 53 -4.64 -1.08 -6.59
CA PRO A 53 -3.35 -1.03 -5.93
C PRO A 53 -2.27 -1.86 -6.63
N VAL A 54 -1.05 -1.30 -6.73
CA VAL A 54 0.09 -2.00 -7.35
C VAL A 54 0.75 -2.88 -6.29
N PHE A 55 0.15 -4.03 -6.03
CA PHE A 55 0.71 -5.07 -5.17
C PHE A 55 1.12 -6.32 -5.97
N PRO A 56 2.13 -7.06 -5.47
CA PRO A 56 2.94 -6.76 -4.29
C PRO A 56 3.95 -5.62 -4.54
N LEU A 57 4.20 -4.83 -3.51
CA LEU A 57 5.01 -3.62 -3.59
C LEU A 57 6.51 -3.96 -3.52
N PRO A 58 7.33 -3.52 -4.48
CA PRO A 58 8.77 -3.77 -4.43
C PRO A 58 9.46 -2.83 -3.43
N ALA A 59 10.28 -3.40 -2.54
CA ALA A 59 11.15 -2.65 -1.63
C ALA A 59 12.52 -3.35 -1.46
N ARG A 60 13.59 -2.56 -1.25
CA ARG A 60 14.98 -3.03 -1.28
C ARG A 60 15.63 -3.01 0.11
N LYS A 61 16.44 -4.01 0.42
CA LYS A 61 17.29 -4.06 1.63
C LYS A 61 18.58 -4.82 1.31
N LYS A 62 19.74 -4.24 1.63
CA LYS A 62 21.07 -4.85 1.41
C LYS A 62 21.25 -5.44 0.00
N GLY A 63 20.92 -4.66 -1.03
CA GLY A 63 21.03 -5.09 -2.42
C GLY A 63 19.86 -5.92 -2.96
N VAL A 64 19.11 -6.62 -2.09
CA VAL A 64 18.01 -7.51 -2.46
C VAL A 64 16.69 -6.76 -2.57
N ILE A 65 15.93 -7.02 -3.64
CA ILE A 65 14.55 -6.53 -3.82
C ILE A 65 13.59 -7.63 -3.37
N ARG A 66 12.69 -7.28 -2.46
CA ARG A 66 11.58 -8.13 -2.02
C ARG A 66 10.26 -7.48 -2.40
N PHE A 67 9.26 -8.32 -2.63
CA PHE A 67 7.90 -7.91 -2.97
C PHE A 67 7.03 -8.15 -1.73
N PHE A 68 6.21 -7.17 -1.37
CA PHE A 68 5.37 -7.20 -0.16
C PHE A 68 3.90 -7.12 -0.50
N ASP A 69 3.13 -8.07 -0.01
CA ASP A 69 1.67 -7.96 -0.01
C ASP A 69 1.20 -6.88 0.97
N PRO A 70 -0.01 -6.30 0.77
CA PRO A 70 -0.57 -5.31 1.68
C PRO A 70 -0.57 -5.76 3.14
N ALA A 71 -0.85 -7.04 3.38
CA ALA A 71 -0.98 -7.63 4.71
C ALA A 71 0.36 -7.78 5.46
N GLU A 72 1.50 -7.69 4.75
CA GLU A 72 2.82 -7.76 5.36
C GLU A 72 3.32 -6.38 5.85
N ILE A 73 2.63 -5.32 5.44
CA ILE A 73 3.07 -3.93 5.61
C ILE A 73 2.31 -3.28 6.77
N LEU A 74 3.04 -2.78 7.77
CA LEU A 74 2.45 -2.04 8.88
C LEU A 74 2.34 -0.54 8.59
N TYR A 75 3.41 0.06 8.10
CA TYR A 75 3.44 1.49 7.80
C TYR A 75 4.59 1.84 6.85
N PHE A 76 4.46 3.01 6.23
CA PHE A 76 5.51 3.69 5.50
C PHE A 76 5.93 4.93 6.26
N LYS A 77 7.23 5.18 6.35
CA LYS A 77 7.79 6.36 7.00
C LYS A 77 8.78 7.05 6.06
N ALA A 78 8.60 8.35 5.87
CA ALA A 78 9.60 9.17 5.19
C ALA A 78 10.64 9.68 6.21
N GLU A 79 11.91 9.43 5.88
CA GLU A 79 13.08 9.90 6.60
C GLU A 79 14.00 10.60 5.60
N HIS A 80 14.18 11.91 5.80
CA HIS A 80 14.83 12.80 4.82
C HIS A 80 14.17 12.69 3.43
N LYS A 81 14.92 12.24 2.42
CA LYS A 81 14.47 12.07 1.03
C LYS A 81 13.96 10.66 0.71
N TYR A 82 13.99 9.75 1.67
CA TYR A 82 13.72 8.33 1.43
C TYR A 82 12.47 7.87 2.16
N VAL A 83 11.77 6.91 1.58
CA VAL A 83 10.61 6.26 2.19
C VAL A 83 11.00 4.84 2.56
N PHE A 84 10.67 4.45 3.78
CA PHE A 84 10.87 3.11 4.30
C PHE A 84 9.54 2.42 4.54
N LEU A 85 9.44 1.19 4.06
CA LEU A 85 8.37 0.24 4.38
C LEU A 85 8.77 -0.52 5.64
N HIS A 86 7.87 -0.57 6.61
CA HIS A 86 8.05 -1.34 7.84
C HIS A 86 7.07 -2.51 7.90
N THR A 87 7.58 -3.68 8.24
CA THR A 87 6.83 -4.94 8.33
C THR A 87 6.54 -5.34 9.77
N LEU A 88 5.63 -6.29 9.96
CA LEU A 88 5.35 -6.93 11.26
C LEU A 88 6.60 -7.53 11.92
N LYS A 89 7.56 -8.01 11.12
CA LYS A 89 8.81 -8.64 11.58
C LYS A 89 9.90 -7.62 11.97
N LYS A 90 9.54 -6.34 12.17
CA LYS A 90 10.46 -5.24 12.51
C LYS A 90 11.53 -4.99 11.44
N GLU A 91 11.31 -5.48 10.22
CA GLU A 91 12.21 -5.23 9.10
C GLU A 91 11.82 -3.96 8.36
N GLN A 92 12.83 -3.16 8.03
CA GLN A 92 12.70 -1.96 7.20
C GLN A 92 13.27 -2.19 5.81
N TYR A 93 12.58 -1.67 4.79
CA TYR A 93 12.96 -1.76 3.39
C TYR A 93 12.85 -0.40 2.72
N PHE A 94 13.83 -0.06 1.89
CA PHE A 94 13.78 1.13 1.06
C PHE A 94 12.70 1.00 -0.01
N CYS A 95 11.75 1.93 0.00
CA CYS A 95 10.70 2.06 -0.99
C CYS A 95 11.06 3.20 -1.95
N ARG A 96 11.09 2.91 -3.25
CA ARG A 96 11.41 3.92 -4.28
C ARG A 96 10.32 4.98 -4.49
N PHE A 97 9.12 4.71 -4.00
CA PHE A 97 7.97 5.60 -4.17
C PHE A 97 7.94 6.67 -3.08
N THR A 98 7.52 7.87 -3.45
CA THR A 98 7.21 8.93 -2.49
C THR A 98 5.92 8.62 -1.74
N LEU A 99 5.70 9.22 -0.56
CA LEU A 99 4.43 9.07 0.16
C LEU A 99 3.22 9.54 -0.66
N LYS A 100 3.39 10.57 -1.50
CA LYS A 100 2.31 11.06 -2.38
C LYS A 100 1.95 10.03 -3.45
N GLN A 101 2.94 9.37 -4.05
CA GLN A 101 2.71 8.27 -4.98
C GLN A 101 2.10 7.06 -4.27
N LEU A 102 2.53 6.76 -3.05
CA LEU A 102 1.93 5.68 -2.26
C LEU A 102 0.46 5.96 -1.94
N GLU A 103 0.06 7.19 -1.65
CA GLU A 103 -1.36 7.52 -1.45
C GLU A 103 -2.23 7.23 -2.67
N THR A 104 -1.71 7.41 -3.89
CA THR A 104 -2.44 7.08 -5.12
C THR A 104 -2.42 5.60 -5.43
N LEU A 105 -1.33 4.89 -5.04
CA LEU A 105 -1.12 3.47 -5.35
C LEU A 105 -1.71 2.53 -4.30
N LEU A 106 -1.92 2.97 -3.06
CA LEU A 106 -2.40 2.14 -1.97
C LEU A 106 -3.93 2.19 -1.89
N ASN A 107 -4.56 1.07 -1.48
CA ASN A 107 -5.99 1.07 -1.24
C ASN A 107 -6.34 2.02 -0.08
N PRO A 108 -7.15 3.07 -0.28
CA PRO A 108 -7.49 4.03 0.78
C PRO A 108 -8.30 3.41 1.93
N ARG A 109 -8.97 2.27 1.69
CA ARG A 109 -9.66 1.46 2.71
C ARG A 109 -8.70 0.62 3.57
N GLN A 110 -7.46 0.41 3.12
CA GLN A 110 -6.45 -0.38 3.85
C GLN A 110 -5.33 0.48 4.42
N PHE A 111 -5.02 1.61 3.79
CA PHE A 111 -3.92 2.50 4.19
C PHE A 111 -4.42 3.93 4.38
N CYS A 112 -3.91 4.60 5.42
CA CYS A 112 -4.26 5.97 5.74
C CYS A 112 -3.01 6.80 6.05
N ARG A 113 -2.93 8.00 5.48
CA ARG A 113 -1.90 8.96 5.85
C ARG A 113 -2.27 9.59 7.19
N VAL A 114 -1.40 9.42 8.18
CA VAL A 114 -1.66 9.87 9.56
C VAL A 114 -0.75 11.04 9.94
N ARG A 115 0.38 11.22 9.24
CA ARG A 115 1.28 12.37 9.35
C ARG A 115 1.84 12.74 8.00
N ARG A 116 2.44 13.94 7.91
CA ARG A 116 3.14 14.40 6.70
C ARG A 116 4.19 13.41 6.19
N ASN A 117 4.80 12.65 7.10
CA ASN A 117 5.86 11.68 6.82
C ASN A 117 5.46 10.23 7.12
N VAL A 118 4.17 9.90 7.35
CA VAL A 118 3.76 8.53 7.71
C VAL A 118 2.42 8.14 7.09
N ILE A 119 2.40 6.97 6.43
CA ILE A 119 1.18 6.24 6.03
C ILE A 119 1.11 4.94 6.83
N VAL A 120 -0.03 4.62 7.42
CA VAL A 120 -0.24 3.44 8.26
C VAL A 120 -1.25 2.50 7.60
N ALA A 121 -1.02 1.20 7.71
CA ALA A 121 -1.99 0.19 7.36
C ALA A 121 -2.99 -0.01 8.49
N LEU A 122 -4.28 0.08 8.19
CA LEU A 122 -5.36 0.02 9.19
C LEU A 122 -5.41 -1.34 9.90
N HIS A 123 -5.14 -2.44 9.18
CA HIS A 123 -5.07 -3.79 9.77
C HIS A 123 -3.97 -3.92 10.83
N GLY A 124 -2.95 -3.05 10.76
CA GLY A 124 -1.82 -3.00 11.67
C GLY A 124 -2.07 -2.19 12.94
N ILE A 125 -3.20 -1.47 13.05
CA ILE A 125 -3.54 -0.69 14.24
C ILE A 125 -4.05 -1.63 15.34
N ARG A 126 -3.46 -1.54 16.54
CA ARG A 126 -3.85 -2.32 17.73
C ARG A 126 -4.76 -1.51 18.65
N LYS A 127 -4.40 -0.25 18.92
CA LYS A 127 -5.14 0.66 19.80
C LYS A 127 -5.03 2.07 19.27
N VAL A 128 -6.10 2.85 19.45
CA VAL A 128 -6.08 4.31 19.27
C VAL A 128 -6.30 4.96 20.63
N GLU A 129 -5.44 5.90 20.99
CA GLU A 129 -5.48 6.59 22.26
C GLU A 129 -5.70 8.08 22.06
N LYS A 130 -6.75 8.62 22.68
CA LYS A 130 -7.04 10.06 22.70
C LYS A 130 -6.25 10.68 23.84
N LYS A 131 -5.17 11.42 23.55
CA LYS A 131 -4.39 12.18 24.54
C LYS A 131 -4.90 13.60 24.76
N GLY A 132 -5.89 14.01 23.96
CA GLY A 132 -6.62 15.27 24.08
C GLY A 132 -7.64 15.45 22.95
N ALA A 133 -8.38 16.56 22.93
CA ALA A 133 -9.44 16.81 21.94
C ALA A 133 -8.95 16.73 20.47
N ARG A 134 -7.68 17.14 20.24
CA ARG A 134 -7.02 17.17 18.93
C ARG A 134 -5.71 16.38 18.89
N ASP A 135 -5.51 15.45 19.82
CA ASP A 135 -4.31 14.61 19.84
C ASP A 135 -4.69 13.12 19.90
N LEU A 136 -4.26 12.39 18.87
CA LEU A 136 -4.54 10.96 18.69
C LEU A 136 -3.22 10.22 18.52
N SER A 137 -2.99 9.20 19.33
CA SER A 137 -1.88 8.28 19.20
C SER A 137 -2.35 6.93 18.69
N LEU A 138 -1.72 6.44 17.63
CA LEU A 138 -1.93 5.11 17.07
C LEU A 138 -0.86 4.17 17.60
N HIS A 139 -1.28 3.08 18.22
CA HIS A 139 -0.41 1.99 18.67
C HIS A 139 -0.49 0.87 17.65
N LEU A 140 0.61 0.57 16.96
CA LEU A 140 0.66 -0.47 15.93
C LEU A 140 1.00 -1.84 16.53
N LYS A 141 0.56 -2.90 15.85
CA LYS A 141 0.93 -4.29 16.11
C LYS A 141 2.42 -4.48 15.85
N GLY A 142 3.08 -5.30 16.66
CA GLY A 142 4.50 -5.63 16.52
C GLY A 142 5.15 -5.98 17.87
N PRO A 143 6.35 -6.59 17.86
CA PRO A 143 7.06 -6.99 19.07
C PRO A 143 7.52 -5.80 19.92
N CYS A 144 7.69 -4.63 19.30
CA CYS A 144 7.78 -3.35 20.01
C CYS A 144 6.54 -2.53 19.63
N SER A 145 5.79 -2.07 20.63
CA SER A 145 4.64 -1.17 20.39
C SER A 145 5.15 0.12 19.76
N VAL A 146 4.91 0.29 18.46
CA VAL A 146 5.24 1.53 17.76
C VAL A 146 4.10 2.52 17.98
N GLU A 147 4.37 3.60 18.70
CA GLU A 147 3.44 4.72 18.86
C GLU A 147 3.65 5.75 17.75
N ILE A 148 2.60 6.01 16.98
CA ILE A 148 2.56 7.03 15.94
C ILE A 148 1.49 8.05 16.30
N ARG A 149 1.92 9.25 16.68
CA ARG A 149 1.02 10.39 16.86
C ARG A 149 0.43 10.80 15.51
N ALA A 150 -0.87 11.03 15.41
CA ALA A 150 -1.49 11.58 14.22
C ALA A 150 -1.26 13.10 14.14
N GLY A 151 -1.13 13.64 12.93
CA GLY A 151 -1.08 15.07 12.71
C GLY A 151 -2.50 15.65 12.66
N ARG A 152 -2.69 16.84 13.23
CA ARG A 152 -4.01 17.50 13.34
C ARG A 152 -4.83 17.53 12.05
N LYS A 153 -4.17 17.79 10.91
CA LYS A 153 -4.78 17.79 9.56
C LYS A 153 -5.37 16.44 9.15
N TYR A 154 -4.80 15.34 9.64
CA TYR A 154 -5.15 13.98 9.23
C TYR A 154 -6.16 13.31 10.18
N ILE A 155 -6.39 13.89 11.36
CA ILE A 155 -7.32 13.37 12.38
C ILE A 155 -8.74 13.18 11.85
N PRO A 156 -9.35 14.13 11.11
CA PRO A 156 -10.71 13.95 10.60
C PRO A 156 -10.84 12.72 9.70
N SER A 157 -9.96 12.58 8.71
CA SER A 157 -9.97 11.42 7.80
C SER A 157 -9.65 10.11 8.52
N LEU A 158 -8.80 10.14 9.55
CA LEU A 158 -8.52 8.96 10.37
C LEU A 158 -9.73 8.53 11.20
N ARG A 159 -10.48 9.48 11.79
CA ARG A 159 -11.70 9.18 12.55
C ARG A 159 -12.77 8.56 11.68
N GLU A 160 -13.01 9.14 10.51
CA GLU A 160 -13.96 8.63 9.52
C GLU A 160 -13.65 7.17 9.13
N ARG A 161 -12.37 6.87 8.84
CA ARG A 161 -11.94 5.52 8.43
C ARG A 161 -12.02 4.49 9.56
N LEU A 162 -11.81 4.91 10.80
CA LEU A 162 -11.89 4.04 11.97
C LEU A 162 -13.30 3.99 12.58
N ARG A 163 -14.26 4.74 12.02
CA ARG A 163 -15.63 4.88 12.54
C ARG A 163 -15.65 5.32 14.02
N LEU A 164 -14.79 6.28 14.37
CA LEU A 164 -14.56 6.82 15.73
C LEU A 164 -15.06 8.25 15.95
#